data_AF-A0A353P584-F1
#
_entry.id   AF-A0A353P584-F1
#
_cell.length_a   1.000
_cell.length_b   1.000
_cell.length_c   1.000
_cell.angle_alpha   90.00
_cell.angle_beta   90.00
_cell.angle_gamma   90.00
#
_symmetry.space_group_name_H-M   'P 1'
#
loop_
_entity.id
_entity.type
_entity.pdbx_description
1 polymer ?
#
loop_
_entity_poly.entity_id
_entity_poly.type
_entity_poly.pdbx_seq_one_letter_code
_entity_poly.pdbx_strand_id
1 'polypeptide(L)' 'MNKFIKITTGFVCQEFKKNPAGKFVCTGQAFIAGSQVDYEDENGNLISPPPEHQYQQFKMIL' A
#
# COMPACT_ATOMS: atom_id res chain seq x y z
N MET A 1 18.76 -6.37 14.98
CA MET A 1 18.18 -6.09 13.65
C MET A 1 18.38 -4.62 13.35
N ASN A 2 19.04 -4.27 12.24
CA ASN A 2 19.40 -2.88 11.92
C ASN A 2 18.46 -2.24 10.88
N LYS A 3 17.61 -3.04 10.23
CA LYS A 3 16.67 -2.64 9.18
C LYS A 3 15.49 -3.60 9.18
N PHE A 4 14.29 -3.08 8.86
CA PHE A 4 13.11 -3.88 8.55
C PHE A 4 12.31 -3.20 7.44
N ILE A 5 11.44 -3.97 6.78
CA ILE A 5 10.48 -3.49 5.79
C ILE A 5 9.10 -3.55 6.42
N LYS A 6 8.33 -2.46 6.33
CA LYS A 6 6.92 -2.39 6.76
C LYS A 6 6.04 -2.50 5.52
N ILE A 7 5.21 -3.53 5.46
CA ILE A 7 4.36 -3.86 4.33
C ILE A 7 2.92 -3.59 4.72
N THR A 8 2.13 -2.99 3.83
CA THR A 8 0.68 -2.89 4.00
C THR A 8 -0.03 -3.49 2.80
N THR A 9 -1.02 -4.31 3.10
CA THR A 9 -1.95 -4.82 2.10
C THR A 9 -3.14 -3.90 2.03
N GLY A 10 -3.59 -3.58 0.81
CA GLY A 10 -4.67 -2.64 0.59
C GLY A 10 -5.34 -2.84 -0.76
N PHE A 11 -6.21 -1.90 -1.12
CA PHE A 11 -6.97 -1.93 -2.36
C PHE A 11 -6.45 -0.87 -3.32
N VAL A 12 -6.36 -1.22 -4.60
CA VAL A 12 -6.27 -0.23 -5.67
C VAL A 12 -7.70 0.10 -6.11
N CYS A 13 -8.10 1.34 -5.91
CA CYS A 13 -9.39 1.85 -6.35
C CYS A 13 -9.18 2.70 -7.61
N GLN A 14 -9.92 2.38 -8.67
CA GLN A 14 -9.88 3.10 -9.92
C GLN A 14 -11.25 3.63 -10.27
N GLU A 15 -11.32 4.90 -10.65
CA GLU A 15 -12.54 5.57 -11.07
C GLU A 15 -12.61 5.63 -12.59
N PHE A 16 -13.71 5.11 -13.17
CA PHE A 16 -13.92 5.13 -14.61
C PHE A 16 -15.10 6.02 -15.00
N LYS A 17 -14.95 6.79 -16.07
CA LYS A 17 -16.03 7.60 -16.68
C LYS A 17 -16.11 7.32 -18.17
N LYS A 18 -17.31 7.42 -18.76
CA LYS A 18 -17.47 7.33 -20.21
C LYS A 18 -16.87 8.58 -20.88
N ASN A 19 -16.05 8.37 -21.89
CA ASN A 19 -15.60 9.42 -22.78
C ASN A 19 -16.69 9.76 -23.83
N PRO A 20 -16.51 10.80 -24.68
CA PRO A 20 -17.46 11.14 -25.74
C PRO A 20 -17.75 10.01 -26.75
N ALA A 21 -16.84 9.05 -26.90
CA ALA A 21 -17.03 7.85 -27.72
C ALA A 21 -17.79 6.72 -27.01
N GLY A 22 -18.30 6.97 -25.80
CA GLY A 22 -19.07 6.01 -25.00
C GLY A 22 -18.24 4.92 -24.31
N LYS A 23 -16.91 4.97 -24.38
CA LYS A 23 -16.00 4.00 -23.75
C LYS A 23 -15.62 4.45 -22.34
N PHE A 24 -15.59 3.52 -21.39
CA PHE A 24 -15.04 3.80 -20.06
C PHE A 24 -13.53 4.02 -20.15
N VAL A 25 -13.06 5.10 -19.54
CA VAL A 25 -11.64 5.42 -19.37
C VAL A 25 -11.37 5.69 -17.90
N CYS A 26 -10.19 5.29 -17.41
CA CYS A 26 -9.78 5.57 -16.03
C CYS A 26 -9.51 7.07 -15.89
N THR A 27 -10.06 7.67 -14.85
CA THR A 27 -9.98 9.12 -14.57
C THR A 27 -9.39 9.43 -13.20
N GLY A 28 -9.20 8.41 -12.37
CA GLY A 28 -8.62 8.54 -11.04
C GLY A 28 -8.17 7.18 -10.54
N GLN A 29 -7.09 7.18 -9.75
CA GLN A 29 -6.60 6.00 -9.06
C GLN A 29 -6.13 6.39 -7.66
N ALA A 30 -6.49 5.58 -6.68
CA ALA A 30 -6.02 5.67 -5.32
C ALA A 30 -5.62 4.29 -4.80
N PHE A 31 -4.63 4.25 -3.91
CA PHE A 31 -4.37 3.07 -3.09
C PHE A 31 -4.91 3.31 -1.68
N ILE A 32 -5.77 2.43 -1.20
CA ILE A 32 -6.34 2.47 0.14
C ILE A 32 -5.64 1.40 0.97
N ALA A 33 -4.72 1.83 1.84
CA ALA A 33 -4.04 0.94 2.77
C ALA A 33 -5.05 0.27 3.72
N GLY A 34 -4.97 -1.05 3.86
CA GLY A 34 -5.79 -1.82 4.78
C GLY A 34 -5.23 -1.86 6.20
N SER A 35 -5.91 -2.59 7.08
CA SER A 35 -5.47 -2.79 8.47
C SER A 35 -4.34 -3.82 8.63
N GLN A 36 -4.13 -4.67 7.62
CA GLN A 36 -3.05 -5.65 7.65
C GLN A 36 -1.70 -4.97 7.40
N VAL A 37 -0.80 -5.14 8.35
CA VAL A 37 0.57 -4.64 8.29
C VAL A 37 1.52 -5.74 8.71
N ASP A 38 2.40 -6.12 7.80
CA ASP A 38 3.43 -7.14 7.99
C ASP A 38 4.81 -6.49 8.06
N TYR A 39 5.76 -7.20 8.66
CA TYR A 39 7.13 -6.72 8.82
C TYR A 39 8.09 -7.81 8.38
N GLU A 40 9.08 -7.45 7.57
CA GLU A 40 10.12 -8.38 7.10
C GLU A 40 11.52 -7.89 7.46
N ASP A 41 12.42 -8.83 7.75
CA ASP A 41 13.85 -8.56 7.90
C ASP A 41 14.53 -8.37 6.52
N GLU A 42 15.84 -8.11 6.53
CA GLU A 42 16.61 -7.91 5.30
C GLU A 42 16.73 -9.15 4.41
N ASN A 43 16.39 -10.33 4.92
CA ASN A 43 16.39 -11.60 4.20
C ASN A 43 14.98 -12.01 3.74
N GLY A 44 13.95 -11.19 3.99
CA GLY A 44 12.55 -11.47 3.66
C GLY A 44 11.85 -12.40 4.64
N ASN A 45 12.40 -12.63 5.84
CA ASN A 45 11.71 -13.39 6.87
C ASN A 45 10.71 -12.51 7.61
N LEU A 46 9.51 -13.04 7.88
CA LEU A 46 8.51 -12.34 8.69
C LEU A 46 9.01 -12.10 10.11
N ILE A 47 8.79 -10.90 10.62
CA ILE A 47 9.10 -10.48 11.97
C ILE A 47 7.80 -10.47 12.79
N SER A 48 7.79 -11.25 13.87
CA SER A 48 6.70 -11.26 14.86
C SER A 48 7.28 -11.45 16.27
N PRO A 49 6.97 -10.58 17.25
CA PRO A 49 6.08 -9.42 17.14
C PRO A 49 6.69 -8.25 16.34
N PRO A 50 5.89 -7.27 15.88
CA PRO A 50 6.38 -6.10 15.17
C PRO A 50 7.50 -5.37 15.92
N PRO A 51 8.54 -4.88 15.23
CA PRO A 51 9.61 -4.13 15.88
C PRO A 51 9.10 -2.79 16.44
N GLU A 52 9.66 -2.37 17.57
CA GLU A 52 9.38 -1.05 18.13
C GLU A 52 9.93 0.05 17.18
N HIS A 53 9.06 0.94 16.74
CA HIS A 53 9.41 2.05 15.86
C HIS A 53 8.43 3.22 16.04
N GLN A 54 8.85 4.43 15.67
CA GLN A 54 7.93 5.55 15.59
C GLN A 54 6.86 5.25 14.52
N TYR A 55 5.58 5.33 14.90
CA TYR A 55 4.52 5.13 13.94
C TYR A 55 4.58 6.21 12.86
N GLN A 56 4.69 5.74 11.61
CA GLN A 56 4.60 6.58 10.43
C GLN A 56 3.48 6.05 9.54
N GLN A 57 2.65 6.98 9.06
CA GLN A 57 1.64 6.69 8.04
C GLN A 57 2.33 6.31 6.73
N PHE A 58 1.64 5.49 5.94
CA PHE A 58 2.12 5.12 4.61
C PHE A 58 2.13 6.35 3.70
N LYS A 59 3.29 6.64 3.12
CA LYS A 59 3.44 7.68 2.12
C LYS A 59 3.44 7.04 0.74
N MET A 60 2.36 7.23 -0.01
CA MET A 60 2.32 6.89 -1.43
C MET A 60 2.92 8.05 -2.23
N ILE A 61 3.95 7.77 -3.01
CA ILE A 61 4.46 8.71 -4.02
C ILE A 61 3.99 8.15 -5.36
N LEU A 62 3.12 8.89 -6.03
CA LEU A 62 2.61 8.60 -7.39
C LEU A 62 3.66 8.96 -8.44
#